data_AF-A0A444UF94-F1
#
_entry.id   AF-A0A444UF94-F1
#
_cell.length_a   1.000
_cell.length_b   1.000
_cell.length_c   1.000
_cell.angle_alpha   90.00
_cell.angle_beta   90.00
_cell.angle_gamma   90.00
#
_symmetry.space_group_name_H-M   'P 1'
#
loop_
_entity.id
_entity.type
_entity.pdbx_description
1 polymer ?
#
loop_
_entity_poly.entity_id
_entity_poly.type
_entity_poly.pdbx_seq_one_letter_code
_entity_poly.pdbx_strand_id
1 'polypeptide(L)'
;MYFRLGVLLVLALGIVQCQKRRPAKDEWDYRDGADKVNMRGVANLTEVLDNWRFDILNQMKNLVRNDHQALLPDYSRIPALSEALDDLFKEFNALKERLGELSEKFMGIETFIDEVKAGQATNGGARAEAQPKKKVNPRKRNP
;
A
#
# COMPACT_ATOMS: atom_id res chain seq x y z
N MET A 1 2.82 -28.95 18.32
CA MET A 1 1.98 -27.74 18.19
C MET A 1 1.73 -27.03 19.53
N TYR A 2 1.49 -27.76 20.63
CA TYR A 2 1.23 -27.17 21.96
C TYR A 2 2.35 -26.30 22.55
N PHE A 3 3.62 -26.59 22.25
CA PHE A 3 4.75 -25.80 22.74
C PHE A 3 4.78 -24.38 22.17
N ARG A 4 4.41 -24.21 20.89
CA ARG A 4 4.31 -22.89 20.25
C ARG A 4 3.13 -22.07 20.80
N LEU A 5 2.01 -22.73 21.09
CA LEU A 5 0.86 -22.11 21.77
C LEU A 5 1.21 -21.70 23.20
N GLY A 6 1.93 -22.54 23.94
CA GLY A 6 2.39 -22.21 25.30
C GLY A 6 3.33 -21.00 25.32
N VAL A 7 4.29 -20.94 24.40
CA VAL A 7 5.21 -19.79 24.26
C VAL A 7 4.44 -18.51 23.90
N LEU A 8 3.48 -18.60 22.97
CA LEU A 8 2.63 -17.45 22.61
C LEU A 8 1.75 -16.96 23.77
N LEU A 9 1.25 -17.88 24.60
CA LEU A 9 0.42 -17.53 25.76
C LEU A 9 1.24 -16.86 26.87
N VAL A 10 2.47 -17.31 27.11
CA VAL A 10 3.40 -16.66 28.04
C VAL A 10 3.84 -15.28 27.53
N LEU A 11 4.09 -15.14 26.23
CA LEU A 11 4.37 -13.84 25.61
C LEU A 11 3.18 -12.89 25.74
N ALA A 12 1.96 -13.35 25.48
CA ALA A 12 0.73 -12.55 25.60
C ALA A 12 0.50 -12.07 27.03
N LEU A 13 0.70 -12.93 28.04
CA LEU A 13 0.57 -12.56 29.46
C LEU A 13 1.66 -11.57 29.90
N GLY A 14 2.89 -11.70 29.38
CA GLY A 14 3.97 -10.75 29.62
C GLY A 14 3.67 -9.35 29.06
N ILE A 15 3.06 -9.27 27.87
CA ILE A 15 2.67 -8.00 27.24
C ILE A 15 1.53 -7.33 28.03
N VAL A 16 0.57 -8.10 28.56
CA VAL A 16 -0.55 -7.56 29.38
C VAL A 16 -0.06 -6.99 30.71
N GLN A 17 0.91 -7.63 31.38
CA GLN A 17 1.52 -7.09 32.60
C GLN A 17 2.37 -5.83 32.32
N CYS A 18 2.99 -5.76 31.14
CA CYS A 18 3.72 -4.57 30.70
C CYS A 18 2.78 -3.38 30.42
N GLN A 19 1.58 -3.64 29.88
CA GLN A 19 0.56 -2.59 29.66
C GLN A 19 -0.03 -2.02 30.97
N LYS A 20 -0.12 -2.82 32.05
CA LYS A 20 -0.62 -2.36 33.36
C LYS A 20 0.35 -1.40 34.07
N ARG A 21 1.58 -1.27 33.57
CA ARG A 21 2.56 -0.26 34.01
C ARG A 21 2.75 0.86 32.99
N ARG A 22 1.68 1.34 32.35
CA ARG A 22 1.73 2.74 31.91
C ARG A 22 1.73 3.57 33.19
N PRO A 23 2.76 4.39 33.48
CA PRO A 23 2.67 5.32 34.59
C PRO A 23 1.38 6.10 34.39
N ALA A 24 0.55 6.14 35.43
CA ALA A 24 -0.55 7.09 35.49
C ALA A 24 0.04 8.44 35.08
N LYS A 25 -0.65 9.14 34.17
CA LYS A 25 -0.26 10.47 33.69
C LYS A 25 0.38 11.22 34.85
N ASP A 26 1.65 11.55 34.68
CA ASP A 26 2.47 12.29 35.63
C ASP A 26 1.75 13.62 35.86
N GLU A 27 0.82 13.62 36.81
CA GLU A 27 0.02 14.78 37.15
C GLU A 27 1.00 15.70 37.86
N TRP A 28 1.46 16.70 37.12
CA TRP A 28 2.50 17.60 37.55
C TRP A 28 2.08 18.27 38.87
N ASP A 29 2.65 17.80 39.97
CA ASP A 29 2.39 18.37 41.29
C ASP A 29 3.15 19.69 41.39
N TYR A 30 2.46 20.79 41.11
CA TYR A 30 3.02 22.14 41.18
C TYR A 30 3.51 22.51 42.59
N ARG A 31 3.10 21.76 43.63
CA ARG A 31 3.54 21.99 45.01
C ARG A 31 4.75 21.13 45.38
N ASP A 32 5.06 20.09 44.63
CA ASP A 32 6.24 19.27 44.89
C ASP A 32 7.52 20.08 44.63
N GLY A 33 8.30 20.30 45.69
CA GLY A 33 9.51 21.12 45.67
C GLY A 33 9.33 22.59 46.06
N ALA A 34 8.11 23.09 46.28
CA ALA A 34 7.88 24.46 46.73
C ALA A 34 8.51 24.78 48.10
N ASP A 35 8.53 23.79 49.00
CA ASP A 35 9.16 23.90 50.33
C ASP A 35 10.69 23.83 50.29
N LYS A 36 11.27 23.39 49.16
CA LYS A 36 12.71 23.32 48.93
C LYS A 36 13.29 24.66 48.45
N VAL A 37 12.44 25.65 48.17
CA VAL A 37 12.84 26.95 47.64
C VAL A 37 13.10 27.93 48.79
N ASN A 38 14.35 28.37 48.91
CA ASN A 38 14.77 29.27 49.98
C ASN A 38 14.22 30.70 49.75
N MET A 39 13.10 31.03 50.41
CA MET A 39 12.44 32.35 50.33
C MET A 39 13.28 33.51 50.90
N ARG A 40 14.34 33.25 51.68
CA ARG A 40 15.20 34.29 52.29
C ARG A 40 16.19 34.95 51.31
N GLY A 41 16.45 34.33 50.15
CA GLY A 41 17.32 34.88 49.09
C GLY A 41 16.58 35.59 47.95
N VAL A 42 15.26 35.76 48.08
CA VAL A 42 14.32 36.14 47.00
C VAL A 42 14.20 37.66 46.84
N ALA A 43 15.22 38.42 47.23
CA ALA A 43 15.21 39.88 47.05
C ALA A 43 15.23 40.29 45.56
N ASN A 44 15.42 39.33 44.64
CA ASN A 44 15.44 39.63 43.21
C ASN A 44 14.87 38.50 42.34
N LEU A 45 13.92 37.72 42.86
CA LEU A 45 13.31 36.62 42.10
C LEU A 45 12.68 37.12 40.78
N THR A 46 12.13 38.33 40.77
CA THR A 46 11.60 38.95 39.55
C THR A 46 12.69 39.13 38.50
N GLU A 47 13.91 39.53 38.87
CA GLU A 47 15.02 39.65 37.92
C GLU A 47 15.52 38.28 37.45
N VAL A 48 15.60 37.29 38.34
CA VAL A 48 15.97 35.92 37.95
C VAL A 48 14.96 35.33 36.96
N LEU A 49 13.66 35.53 37.24
CA LEU A 49 12.59 35.10 36.35
C LEU A 49 12.62 35.85 35.00
N ASP A 50 12.93 37.14 35.00
CA ASP A 50 12.99 37.93 33.78
C ASP A 50 14.21 37.56 32.93
N ASN A 51 15.36 37.31 33.55
CA ASN A 51 16.55 36.79 32.88
C ASN A 51 16.28 35.42 32.26
N TRP A 52 15.65 34.50 32.99
CA TRP A 52 15.28 33.19 32.44
C TRP A 52 14.27 33.29 31.30
N ARG A 53 13.27 34.16 31.45
CA ARG A 53 12.32 34.45 30.37
C ARG A 53 13.06 34.92 29.12
N PHE A 54 13.99 35.86 29.28
CA PHE A 54 14.75 36.40 28.16
C PHE A 54 15.61 35.32 27.50
N ASP A 55 16.34 34.52 28.28
CA ASP A 55 17.19 33.46 27.77
C ASP A 55 16.39 32.41 27.00
N ILE A 56 15.26 31.95 27.54
CA ILE A 56 14.39 30.97 26.87
C ILE A 56 13.83 31.54 25.58
N LEU A 57 13.31 32.76 25.60
CA LEU A 57 12.74 33.39 24.40
C LEU A 57 13.80 33.62 23.33
N ASN A 58 15.01 34.00 23.73
CA ASN A 58 16.09 34.23 22.80
C ASN A 58 16.62 32.91 22.21
N GLN A 59 16.72 31.86 23.02
CA GLN A 59 17.05 30.50 22.56
C GLN A 59 16.00 29.98 21.59
N MET A 60 14.71 30.09 21.92
CA MET A 60 13.61 29.64 21.07
C MET A 60 13.60 30.42 19.74
N LYS A 61 13.78 31.73 19.80
CA LYS A 61 13.89 32.58 18.60
C LYS A 61 15.09 32.19 17.74
N ASN A 62 16.24 31.90 18.33
CA ASN A 62 17.41 31.43 17.60
C ASN A 62 17.17 30.07 16.96
N LEU A 63 16.51 29.15 17.65
CA LEU A 63 16.17 27.84 17.11
C LEU A 63 15.21 27.98 15.93
N VAL A 64 14.14 28.77 16.06
CA VAL A 64 13.19 29.03 14.97
C VAL A 64 13.84 29.72 13.77
N ARG A 65 14.78 30.65 14.02
CA ARG A 65 15.38 31.45 12.93
C ARG A 65 16.53 30.74 12.23
N ASN A 66 17.39 30.08 12.99
CA ASN A 66 18.65 29.55 12.48
C ASN A 66 18.63 28.02 12.31
N ASP A 67 17.78 27.32 13.05
CA ASP A 67 17.69 25.85 13.06
C ASP A 67 16.23 25.37 12.98
N HIS A 68 15.50 25.92 12.01
CA HIS A 68 14.09 25.62 11.77
C HIS A 68 13.85 24.14 11.39
N GLN A 69 14.90 23.43 10.95
CA GLN A 69 14.86 22.00 10.62
C GLN A 69 14.83 21.11 11.87
N ALA A 70 15.31 21.59 13.03
CA ALA A 70 15.19 20.87 14.30
C ALA A 70 13.76 20.88 14.87
N LEU A 71 12.92 21.83 14.43
CA LEU A 71 11.52 21.97 14.85
C LEU A 71 10.54 21.24 13.93
N LEU A 72 10.86 21.19 12.64
CA LEU A 72 10.02 20.53 11.65
C LEU A 72 10.46 19.06 11.53
N PRO A 73 9.52 18.13 11.34
CA PRO A 73 9.86 16.80 10.84
C PRO A 73 10.73 16.92 9.59
N ASP A 74 11.64 15.96 9.37
CA ASP A 74 12.59 15.97 8.25
C ASP A 74 11.85 15.88 6.89
N TYR A 75 11.41 17.04 6.40
CA TYR A 75 10.62 17.20 5.18
C TYR A 75 11.48 17.14 3.92
N SER A 76 12.81 17.06 4.07
CA SER A 76 13.75 16.78 2.98
C SER A 76 13.43 15.49 2.22
N ARG A 77 12.68 14.57 2.83
CA ARG A 77 12.28 13.28 2.26
C ARG A 77 10.98 13.34 1.45
N ILE A 78 10.18 14.39 1.58
CA ILE A 78 8.91 14.52 0.84
C ILE A 78 9.16 14.57 -0.68
N PRO A 79 10.11 15.37 -1.21
CA PRO A 79 10.35 15.45 -2.65
C PRO A 79 10.74 14.11 -3.27
N ALA A 80 11.64 13.36 -2.62
CA ALA A 80 12.07 12.04 -3.10
C ALA A 80 10.92 11.02 -3.12
N LEU A 81 10.01 11.09 -2.14
CA LEU A 81 8.80 10.26 -2.13
C LEU A 81 7.82 10.65 -3.24
N SER A 82 7.70 11.95 -3.54
CA SER A 82 6.87 12.45 -4.63
C SER A 82 7.37 11.97 -5.99
N GLU A 83 8.68 12.01 -6.22
CA GLU A 83 9.30 11.54 -7.45
C GLU A 83 9.13 10.03 -7.63
N ALA A 84 9.34 9.24 -6.57
CA ALA A 84 9.10 7.81 -6.60
C ALA A 84 7.62 7.45 -6.88
N LEU A 85 6.67 8.28 -6.41
CA LEU A 85 5.25 8.14 -6.72
C LEU A 85 4.94 8.44 -8.18
N ASP A 86 5.51 9.50 -8.74
CA ASP A 86 5.37 9.86 -10.16
C ASP A 86 5.92 8.76 -11.07
N ASP A 87 7.07 8.19 -10.73
CA ASP A 87 7.66 7.10 -11.49
C ASP A 87 6.82 5.82 -11.41
N LEU A 88 6.31 5.47 -10.23
CA LEU A 88 5.40 4.33 -10.07
C LEU A 88 4.11 4.51 -10.89
N PHE A 89 3.60 5.74 -10.98
CA PHE A 89 2.43 6.04 -11.81
C PHE A 89 2.70 5.86 -13.30
N LYS A 90 3.90 6.23 -13.78
CA LYS A 90 4.33 5.96 -15.17
C LYS A 90 4.41 4.46 -15.43
N GLU A 91 5.05 3.71 -14.54
CA GLU A 91 5.17 2.25 -14.65
C GLU A 91 3.79 1.56 -14.64
N PHE A 92 2.88 2.01 -13.78
CA PHE A 92 1.51 1.50 -13.75
C PHE A 92 0.78 1.76 -15.07
N ASN A 93 0.92 2.94 -15.65
CA ASN A 93 0.31 3.23 -16.95
C ASN A 93 0.93 2.40 -18.07
N ALA A 94 2.25 2.20 -18.08
CA ALA A 94 2.91 1.32 -19.02
C ALA A 94 2.44 -0.15 -18.87
N LEU A 95 2.21 -0.60 -17.64
CA LEU A 95 1.64 -1.91 -17.37
C LEU A 95 0.20 -2.01 -17.89
N LYS A 96 -0.59 -0.95 -17.72
CA LYS A 96 -1.95 -0.85 -18.25
C LYS A 96 -1.98 -0.96 -19.78
N GLU A 97 -1.05 -0.28 -20.44
CA GLU A 97 -0.90 -0.34 -21.90
C GLU A 97 -0.55 -1.76 -22.36
N ARG A 98 0.41 -2.41 -21.70
CA ARG A 98 0.74 -3.82 -21.98
C ARG A 98 -0.42 -4.78 -21.75
N LEU A 99 -1.25 -4.55 -20.74
CA LEU A 99 -2.47 -5.32 -20.51
C LEU A 99 -3.51 -5.10 -21.62
N GLY A 100 -3.65 -3.85 -22.09
CA GLY A 100 -4.47 -3.52 -23.25
C GLY A 100 -4.01 -4.27 -24.50
N GLU A 101 -2.71 -4.21 -24.79
CA GLU A 101 -2.09 -4.92 -25.92
C GLU A 101 -2.28 -6.45 -25.80
N LEU A 102 -2.13 -7.02 -24.61
CA LEU A 102 -2.38 -8.45 -24.38
C LEU A 102 -3.85 -8.82 -24.60
N SER A 103 -4.78 -8.00 -24.12
CA SER A 103 -6.22 -8.22 -24.31
C SER A 103 -6.61 -8.17 -25.79
N GLU A 104 -6.00 -7.27 -26.56
CA GLU A 104 -6.20 -7.17 -28.01
C GLU A 104 -5.65 -8.40 -28.74
N LYS A 105 -4.47 -8.90 -28.34
CA LYS A 105 -3.91 -10.16 -28.83
C LYS A 105 -4.81 -11.36 -28.51
N PHE A 106 -5.42 -11.41 -27.32
CA PHE A 106 -6.38 -12.45 -26.96
C PHE A 106 -7.63 -12.41 -27.86
N MET A 107 -8.18 -11.22 -28.12
CA MET A 107 -9.29 -11.08 -29.09
C MET A 107 -8.88 -11.53 -30.49
N GLY A 108 -7.68 -11.15 -30.96
CA GLY A 108 -7.17 -11.63 -32.24
C GLY A 108 -7.05 -13.15 -32.31
N ILE A 109 -6.57 -13.79 -31.24
CA ILE A 109 -6.48 -15.25 -31.14
C ILE A 109 -7.86 -15.91 -31.10
N GLU A 110 -8.83 -15.35 -30.37
CA GLU A 110 -10.21 -15.84 -30.35
C GLU A 110 -10.84 -15.79 -31.75
N THR A 111 -10.66 -14.68 -32.48
CA THR A 111 -11.16 -14.57 -33.86
C THR A 111 -10.48 -15.55 -34.81
N PHE A 112 -9.18 -15.80 -34.66
CA PHE A 112 -8.46 -16.79 -35.45
C PHE A 112 -8.96 -18.21 -35.16
N ILE A 113 -9.23 -18.54 -33.90
CA ILE A 113 -9.82 -19.83 -33.50
C ILE A 113 -11.21 -20.00 -34.11
N ASP A 114 -12.04 -18.95 -34.09
CA ASP A 114 -13.37 -18.98 -34.69
C ASP A 114 -13.32 -19.14 -36.22
N GLU A 115 -12.39 -18.47 -36.90
CA GLU A 115 -12.19 -18.60 -38.35
C GLU A 115 -11.69 -20.00 -38.75
N VAL A 116 -10.74 -20.56 -38.01
CA VAL A 116 -10.27 -21.96 -38.22
C VAL A 116 -11.40 -22.95 -37.99
N LYS A 117 -12.21 -22.76 -36.94
CA LYS A 117 -13.36 -23.61 -36.64
C LYS A 117 -14.45 -23.49 -37.71
N ALA A 118 -14.71 -22.30 -38.22
CA ALA A 118 -15.63 -22.08 -39.34
C ALA A 118 -15.09 -22.69 -40.65
N GLY A 119 -13.79 -22.58 -40.92
CA GLY A 119 -13.11 -23.25 -42.04
C GLY A 119 -13.15 -24.78 -41.94
N GLN A 120 -13.14 -25.33 -40.73
CA GLN A 120 -13.29 -26.76 -40.48
C GLN A 120 -14.74 -27.23 -40.63
N ALA A 121 -15.72 -26.40 -40.22
CA ALA A 121 -17.14 -26.67 -40.40
C ALA A 121 -17.56 -26.63 -41.89
N THR A 122 -17.00 -25.71 -42.67
CA THR A 122 -17.24 -25.62 -44.13
C THR A 122 -16.61 -26.78 -44.90
N ASN A 123 -15.41 -27.22 -44.51
CA ASN A 123 -14.77 -28.41 -45.09
C ASN A 123 -15.43 -29.74 -44.65
N GLY A 124 -16.04 -29.80 -43.46
CA GLY A 124 -16.84 -30.94 -43.00
C GLY A 124 -18.19 -31.07 -43.70
N GLY A 125 -18.77 -29.96 -44.18
CA GLY A 125 -20.05 -29.93 -44.91
C GLY A 125 -19.96 -30.38 -46.37
N ALA A 126 -18.80 -30.23 -47.02
CA ALA A 126 -18.63 -30.57 -48.43
C ALA A 126 -18.51 -32.08 -48.72
N ARG A 127 -18.42 -32.95 -47.69
CA ARG A 127 -18.28 -34.41 -47.85
C ARG A 127 -19.56 -35.20 -47.57
N ALA A 128 -20.69 -34.54 -47.29
CA ALA A 128 -21.95 -35.20 -46.91
C ALA A 128 -23.01 -35.31 -48.04
N GLU A 129 -22.76 -34.80 -49.25
CA GLU A 129 -23.74 -34.87 -50.35
C GLU A 129 -23.14 -35.39 -51.66
N ALA A 130 -22.81 -36.68 -51.70
CA ALA A 130 -22.66 -37.40 -52.95
C ALA A 130 -23.31 -38.79 -52.83
N GLN A 131 -24.63 -38.81 -52.73
CA GLN A 131 -25.41 -40.05 -52.83
C GLN A 131 -25.38 -40.55 -54.29
N PRO A 132 -24.98 -41.80 -54.58
CA PRO A 132 -25.04 -42.33 -55.93
C PRO A 132 -26.49 -42.69 -56.30
N LYS A 133 -27.08 -41.95 -57.24
CA LYS A 133 -28.34 -42.32 -57.90
C LYS A 133 -28.15 -43.67 -58.62
N LYS A 134 -28.70 -44.75 -58.06
CA LYS A 134 -28.83 -46.06 -58.73
C LYS A 134 -29.72 -45.89 -59.98
N LYS A 135 -29.10 -45.91 -61.16
CA LYS A 135 -29.81 -46.07 -62.45
C LYS A 135 -30.37 -47.50 -62.52
N VAL A 136 -31.69 -47.64 -62.35
CA VAL A 136 -32.42 -48.84 -62.77
C VAL A 136 -32.60 -48.73 -64.28
N ASN A 137 -31.94 -49.60 -65.04
CA ASN A 137 -32.10 -49.68 -66.48
C ASN A 137 -33.06 -50.83 -66.83
N PRO A 138 -34.05 -50.63 -67.73
CA PRO A 138 -35.08 -51.62 -67.99
C PRO A 138 -34.70 -52.54 -69.16
N ARG A 139 -35.28 -53.75 -69.11
CA ARG A 139 -35.76 -54.51 -70.27
C ARG A 139 -34.72 -55.22 -71.15
N LYS A 140 -34.70 -56.56 -71.05
CA LYS A 140 -34.68 -57.40 -72.25
C LYS A 140 -35.88 -58.35 -72.24
N ARG A 141 -36.58 -58.33 -73.36
CA ARG A 141 -37.78 -59.08 -73.74
C ARG A 141 -37.38 -60.06 -74.85
N ASN A 142 -37.90 -61.29 -74.75
CA ASN A 142 -38.13 -62.30 -75.81
C ASN A 142 -36.95 -63.08 -76.38
N PRO A 143 -37.22 -64.22 -77.06
CA PRO A 143 -38.53 -64.84 -77.38
C PRO A 143 -39.03 -65.90 -76.40
#